data_AF-A0A154M4Z7-F1
#
_entry.id   AF-A0A154M4Z7-F1
#
_cell.length_a   1.000
_cell.length_b   1.000
_cell.length_c   1.000
_cell.angle_alpha   90.00
_cell.angle_beta   90.00
_cell.angle_gamma   90.00
#
_symmetry.space_group_name_H-M   'P 1'
#
loop_
_entity.id
_entity.type
_entity.pdbx_description
1 polymer ?
#
loop_
_entity_poly.entity_id
_entity_poly.type
_entity_poly.pdbx_seq_one_letter_code
_entity_poly.pdbx_strand_id
1 'polypeptide(L)'
;MSTDAMSWPGPVDGAPYTEQSLTALRLARAAVEAADAAAGIIPTGPPGRNRVPGLGLSDALIFMGRARDVLDAAVLTERVHGTGWDVIAETITADTGEQITAEQAENRWGHLETEWESAQRLASFPGRKDIVGIPDELLDPHYWITRRREEPDGPGPGLVSDRMRRMDAFAELAHQSRLRDQLRADNLAPTPALLAPIYEREALLADAMADAGHENYRDLAAKARTRAADARARTTRTGKDSHDA
;
A
#
# COMPACT_ATOMS: atom_id res chain seq x y z
N MET A 1 24.46 6.95 33.38
CA MET A 1 23.22 7.66 33.03
C MET A 1 22.99 7.40 31.56
N SER A 2 22.05 6.50 31.25
CA SER A 2 21.69 6.19 29.87
C SER A 2 20.95 7.41 29.31
N THR A 3 21.47 8.01 28.25
CA THR A 3 20.66 8.90 27.41
C THR A 3 19.63 8.02 26.73
N ASP A 4 18.45 7.89 27.34
CA ASP A 4 17.24 7.47 26.62
C ASP A 4 17.06 8.48 25.50
N ALA A 5 17.59 8.16 24.33
CA ALA A 5 17.16 8.80 23.11
C ALA A 5 15.65 8.56 23.05
N MET A 6 14.84 9.61 23.17
CA MET A 6 13.39 9.51 23.02
C MET A 6 13.11 8.94 21.63
N SER A 7 13.02 7.62 21.55
CA SER A 7 12.66 6.91 20.34
C SER A 7 11.19 7.16 20.11
N TRP A 8 10.83 7.47 18.87
CA TRP A 8 9.43 7.58 18.49
C TRP A 8 8.66 6.31 18.93
N PRO A 9 7.41 6.46 19.43
CA PRO A 9 6.58 5.31 19.75
C PRO A 9 6.47 4.40 18.54
N GLY A 10 6.49 3.10 18.79
CA GLY A 10 6.22 2.11 17.76
C GLY A 10 4.81 2.24 17.17
N PRO A 11 4.45 1.36 16.22
CA PRO A 11 3.13 1.39 15.60
C PRO A 11 2.00 1.28 16.63
N VAL A 12 1.02 2.19 16.53
CA VAL A 12 -0.21 2.14 17.32
C VAL A 12 -1.18 1.15 16.67
N ASP A 13 -2.00 0.45 17.45
CA ASP A 13 -2.99 -0.52 16.94
C ASP A 13 -3.76 0.00 15.74
N GLY A 14 -3.82 -0.81 14.67
CA GLY A 14 -4.44 -0.40 13.41
C GLY A 14 -3.57 0.48 12.50
N ALA A 15 -2.31 0.76 12.85
CA ALA A 15 -1.40 1.54 12.02
C ALA A 15 -1.26 0.95 10.60
N PRO A 16 -1.29 1.77 9.54
CA PRO A 16 -1.11 1.29 8.18
C PRO A 16 0.29 0.70 7.99
N TYR A 17 0.45 -0.14 6.97
CA TYR A 17 1.77 -0.64 6.58
C TYR A 17 2.61 0.47 5.95
N THR A 18 3.93 0.39 6.09
CA THR A 18 4.86 1.30 5.41
C THR A 18 4.79 1.11 3.90
N GLU A 19 5.16 2.15 3.15
CA GLU A 19 5.21 2.10 1.69
C GLU A 19 6.10 0.96 1.18
N GLN A 20 7.28 0.79 1.79
CA GLN A 20 8.19 -0.33 1.52
C GLN A 20 7.54 -1.70 1.73
N SER A 21 6.69 -1.84 2.75
CA SER A 21 5.99 -3.10 3.01
C SER A 21 4.89 -3.36 1.97
N LEU A 22 4.19 -2.30 1.55
CA LEU A 22 3.14 -2.41 0.54
C LEU A 22 3.70 -2.72 -0.86
N THR A 23 4.87 -2.17 -1.23
CA THR A 23 5.53 -2.51 -2.51
C THR A 23 6.11 -3.92 -2.49
N ALA A 24 6.69 -4.36 -1.37
CA ALA A 24 7.09 -5.75 -1.19
C ALA A 24 5.89 -6.71 -1.32
N LEU A 25 4.74 -6.35 -0.75
CA LEU A 25 3.50 -7.10 -0.89
C LEU A 25 3.02 -7.14 -2.35
N ARG A 26 3.09 -6.02 -3.08
CA ARG A 26 2.78 -5.94 -4.52
C ARG A 26 3.66 -6.89 -5.32
N LEU A 27 4.97 -6.88 -5.07
CA LEU A 27 5.92 -7.80 -5.71
C LEU A 27 5.60 -9.26 -5.41
N ALA A 28 5.30 -9.58 -4.15
CA ALA A 28 4.93 -10.94 -3.74
C ALA A 28 3.68 -11.43 -4.48
N ARG A 29 2.66 -10.57 -4.59
CA ARG A 29 1.44 -10.87 -5.32
C ARG A 29 1.70 -11.08 -6.81
N ALA A 30 2.45 -10.20 -7.45
CA ALA A 30 2.81 -10.36 -8.86
C ALA A 30 3.55 -11.68 -9.09
N ALA A 31 4.50 -12.04 -8.21
CA ALA A 31 5.27 -13.28 -8.31
C ALA A 31 4.39 -14.52 -8.18
N VAL A 32 3.42 -14.47 -7.27
CA VAL A 32 2.37 -15.50 -7.13
C VAL A 32 1.55 -15.65 -8.41
N GLU A 33 1.05 -14.55 -8.97
CA GLU A 33 0.22 -14.59 -10.18
C GLU A 33 1.01 -15.14 -11.38
N ALA A 34 2.31 -14.82 -11.45
CA ALA A 34 3.21 -15.39 -12.45
C ALA A 34 3.47 -16.88 -12.24
N ALA A 35 3.64 -17.34 -10.99
CA ALA A 35 3.80 -18.75 -10.67
C ALA A 35 2.54 -19.57 -11.01
N ASP A 36 1.35 -19.05 -10.67
CA ASP A 36 0.08 -19.68 -11.00
C ASP A 36 -0.13 -19.76 -12.53
N ALA A 37 0.22 -18.69 -13.26
CA ALA A 37 0.19 -18.68 -14.72
C ALA A 37 1.17 -19.70 -15.31
N ALA A 38 2.39 -19.82 -14.77
CA ALA A 38 3.37 -20.80 -15.21
C ALA A 38 2.88 -22.24 -14.97
N ALA A 39 2.27 -22.50 -13.81
CA ALA A 39 1.70 -23.81 -13.50
C ALA A 39 0.58 -24.20 -14.47
N GLY A 40 -0.22 -23.24 -14.94
CA GLY A 40 -1.28 -23.46 -15.94
C GLY A 40 -0.79 -23.93 -17.32
N ILE A 41 0.47 -23.63 -17.65
CA ILE A 41 1.10 -24.09 -18.90
C ILE A 41 1.37 -25.61 -18.86
N ILE A 42 1.70 -26.14 -17.67
CA ILE A 42 2.09 -27.54 -17.51
C ILE A 42 0.91 -28.46 -17.88
N PRO A 43 1.07 -29.37 -18.85
CA PRO A 43 0.01 -30.30 -19.21
C PRO A 43 -0.21 -31.32 -18.09
N THR A 44 -1.26 -31.13 -17.28
CA THR A 44 -1.66 -32.05 -16.22
C THR A 44 -2.81 -32.93 -16.68
N GLY A 45 -2.52 -33.97 -17.47
CA GLY A 45 -3.54 -34.93 -17.90
C GLY A 45 -3.08 -35.89 -18.99
N PRO A 46 -3.87 -36.92 -19.32
CA PRO A 46 -3.57 -37.84 -20.41
C PRO A 46 -3.41 -37.07 -21.73
N PRO A 47 -2.39 -37.36 -22.54
CA PRO A 47 -2.27 -36.77 -23.87
C PRO A 47 -3.55 -37.05 -24.67
N GLY A 48 -4.17 -36.00 -25.23
CA GLY A 48 -5.35 -36.13 -26.10
C GLY A 48 -6.68 -35.61 -25.55
N ARG A 49 -6.76 -35.06 -24.32
CA ARG A 49 -7.93 -34.27 -23.92
C ARG A 49 -7.89 -32.90 -24.62
N ASN A 50 -8.59 -32.79 -25.76
CA ASN A 50 -9.03 -31.59 -26.48
C ASN A 50 -8.60 -30.23 -25.90
N ARG A 51 -7.31 -29.87 -25.96
CA ARG A 51 -6.93 -28.45 -25.92
C ARG A 51 -7.21 -27.90 -27.31
N VAL A 52 -8.06 -26.87 -27.38
CA VAL A 52 -8.34 -26.16 -28.62
C VAL A 52 -7.02 -25.61 -29.19
N PRO A 53 -6.77 -25.70 -30.51
CA PRO A 53 -5.59 -25.10 -31.12
C PRO A 53 -5.39 -23.64 -30.68
N GLY A 54 -4.16 -23.27 -30.33
CA GLY A 54 -3.81 -21.92 -29.87
C GLY A 54 -3.85 -21.71 -28.35
N LEU A 55 -4.45 -22.62 -27.57
CA LEU A 55 -4.53 -22.45 -26.11
C LEU A 55 -3.15 -22.43 -25.43
N GLY A 56 -2.22 -23.28 -25.86
CA GLY A 56 -0.85 -23.27 -25.30
C GLY A 56 -0.08 -21.99 -25.58
N LEU A 57 -0.29 -21.36 -26.74
CA LEU A 57 0.28 -20.04 -27.02
C LEU A 57 -0.38 -18.97 -26.16
N SER A 58 -1.71 -19.03 -25.98
CA SER A 58 -2.43 -18.13 -25.07
C SER A 58 -1.92 -18.23 -23.64
N ASP A 59 -1.72 -19.44 -23.11
CA ASP A 59 -1.20 -19.66 -21.76
C ASP A 59 0.21 -19.08 -21.61
N ALA A 60 1.08 -19.27 -22.61
CA ALA A 60 2.44 -18.70 -22.62
C ALA A 60 2.44 -17.17 -22.66
N LEU A 61 1.54 -16.55 -23.45
CA LEU A 61 1.39 -15.10 -23.51
C LEU A 61 0.86 -14.53 -22.19
N ILE A 62 -0.08 -15.22 -21.53
CA ILE A 62 -0.56 -14.84 -20.20
C ILE A 62 0.61 -14.86 -19.19
N PHE A 63 1.40 -15.92 -19.18
CA PHE A 63 2.58 -16.00 -18.31
C PHE A 63 3.59 -14.88 -18.59
N MET A 64 3.88 -14.58 -19.86
CA MET A 64 4.75 -13.44 -20.22
C MET A 64 4.22 -12.11 -19.68
N GLY A 65 2.90 -11.88 -19.76
CA GLY A 65 2.27 -10.71 -19.15
C GLY A 65 2.51 -10.66 -17.64
N ARG A 66 2.31 -11.79 -16.94
CA ARG A 66 2.55 -11.86 -15.49
C ARG A 66 4.01 -11.71 -15.09
N ALA A 67 4.93 -12.26 -15.87
CA ALA A 67 6.36 -12.08 -15.65
C ALA A 67 6.77 -10.60 -15.80
N ARG A 68 6.11 -9.86 -16.70
CA ARG A 68 6.30 -8.41 -16.81
C ARG A 68 5.75 -7.67 -15.60
N ASP A 69 4.57 -8.03 -15.11
CA ASP A 69 4.01 -7.45 -13.87
C ASP A 69 4.98 -7.62 -12.68
N VAL A 70 5.69 -8.75 -12.60
CA VAL A 70 6.73 -9.00 -11.59
C VAL A 70 7.90 -8.02 -11.73
N LEU A 71 8.40 -7.83 -12.95
CA LEU A 71 9.48 -6.88 -13.21
C LEU A 71 9.07 -5.46 -12.85
N ASP A 72 7.87 -5.04 -13.27
CA ASP A 72 7.35 -3.70 -12.97
C ASP A 72 7.21 -3.49 -11.45
N ALA A 73 6.71 -4.50 -10.71
CA ALA A 73 6.64 -4.46 -9.25
C ALA A 73 8.02 -4.46 -8.57
N ALA A 74 9.02 -5.14 -9.13
CA ALA A 74 10.38 -5.14 -8.62
C ALA A 74 11.05 -3.78 -8.80
N VAL A 75 10.91 -3.18 -9.99
CA VAL A 75 11.40 -1.82 -10.28
C VAL A 75 10.76 -0.82 -9.32
N LEU A 76 9.43 -0.85 -9.15
CA LEU A 76 8.74 0.01 -8.19
C LEU A 76 9.25 -0.18 -6.76
N THR A 77 9.51 -1.44 -6.36
CA THR A 77 10.05 -1.74 -5.03
C THR A 77 11.43 -1.09 -4.85
N GLU A 78 12.34 -1.27 -5.80
CA GLU A 78 13.68 -0.64 -5.77
C GLU A 78 13.60 0.90 -5.71
N ARG A 79 12.71 1.49 -6.51
CA ARG A 79 12.49 2.94 -6.53
C ARG A 79 12.04 3.47 -5.16
N VAL A 80 11.09 2.80 -4.51
CA VAL A 80 10.64 3.15 -3.15
C VAL A 80 11.72 2.95 -2.08
N HIS A 81 12.70 2.07 -2.32
CA HIS A 81 13.88 1.94 -1.45
C HIS A 81 14.97 2.99 -1.73
N GLY A 82 14.75 3.87 -2.72
CA GLY A 82 15.66 4.97 -3.06
C GLY A 82 16.71 4.62 -4.12
N THR A 83 16.58 3.46 -4.78
CA THR A 83 17.50 3.05 -5.85
C THR A 83 17.37 3.97 -7.06
N GLY A 84 18.49 4.52 -7.54
CA GLY A 84 18.54 5.41 -8.70
C GLY A 84 18.27 4.69 -10.03
N TRP A 85 17.82 5.44 -11.04
CA TRP A 85 17.56 4.91 -12.39
C TRP A 85 18.82 4.40 -13.09
N ASP A 86 19.98 4.96 -12.75
CA ASP A 86 21.29 4.50 -13.19
C ASP A 86 21.58 3.06 -12.74
N VAL A 87 21.33 2.76 -11.47
CA VAL A 87 21.52 1.41 -10.90
C VAL A 87 20.52 0.42 -11.50
N ILE A 88 19.27 0.83 -11.69
CA ILE A 88 18.24 -0.01 -12.34
C ILE A 88 18.64 -0.33 -13.78
N ALA A 89 19.08 0.69 -14.53
CA ALA A 89 19.51 0.52 -15.92
C ALA A 89 20.75 -0.38 -16.03
N GLU A 90 21.74 -0.20 -15.15
CA GLU A 90 22.93 -1.05 -15.08
C GLU A 90 22.57 -2.50 -14.77
N THR A 91 21.69 -2.74 -13.80
CA THR A 91 21.26 -4.10 -13.40
C THR A 91 20.60 -4.82 -14.57
N ILE A 92 19.66 -4.16 -15.26
CA ILE A 92 18.97 -4.76 -16.43
C ILE A 92 19.97 -5.02 -17.56
N THR A 93 20.89 -4.09 -17.81
CA THR A 93 21.91 -4.24 -18.84
C THR A 93 22.82 -5.43 -18.54
N ALA A 94 23.23 -5.61 -17.28
CA ALA A 94 24.08 -6.72 -16.86
C ALA A 94 23.37 -8.07 -16.97
N ASP A 95 22.11 -8.16 -16.54
CA ASP A 95 21.40 -9.45 -16.44
C ASP A 95 20.74 -9.89 -17.75
N THR A 96 20.36 -8.95 -18.63
CA THR A 96 19.65 -9.25 -19.89
C THR A 96 20.47 -8.99 -21.15
N GLY A 97 21.54 -8.20 -21.05
CA GLY A 97 22.30 -7.71 -22.19
C GLY A 97 21.61 -6.59 -22.98
N GLU A 98 20.38 -6.22 -22.64
CA GLU A 98 19.65 -5.08 -23.23
C GLU A 98 20.33 -3.77 -22.80
N GLN A 99 20.96 -3.07 -23.75
CA GLN A 99 21.60 -1.79 -23.46
C GLN A 99 20.54 -0.71 -23.22
N ILE A 100 20.35 -0.33 -21.96
CA ILE A 100 19.42 0.73 -21.57
C ILE A 100 20.12 1.82 -20.76
N THR A 101 19.77 3.07 -21.01
CA THR A 101 20.23 4.22 -20.22
C THR A 101 19.28 4.50 -19.05
N ALA A 102 19.74 5.28 -18.05
CA ALA A 102 18.90 5.74 -16.96
C ALA A 102 17.64 6.48 -17.44
N GLU A 103 17.78 7.36 -18.45
CA GLU A 103 16.66 8.08 -19.07
C GLU A 103 15.68 7.13 -19.74
N GLN A 104 16.15 6.07 -20.40
CA GLN A 104 15.28 5.06 -21.01
C GLN A 104 14.54 4.23 -19.95
N ALA A 105 15.20 3.89 -18.84
CA ALA A 105 14.58 3.22 -17.71
C ALA A 105 13.50 4.10 -17.07
N GLU A 106 13.81 5.38 -16.81
CA GLU A 106 12.84 6.35 -16.28
C GLU A 106 11.65 6.54 -17.23
N ASN A 107 11.88 6.70 -18.53
CA ASN A 107 10.79 6.81 -19.51
C ASN A 107 9.91 5.55 -19.53
N ARG A 108 10.50 4.36 -19.32
CA ARG A 108 9.79 3.09 -19.35
C ARG A 108 9.00 2.82 -18.08
N TRP A 109 9.51 3.19 -16.91
CA TRP A 109 8.94 2.79 -15.61
C TRP A 109 8.61 3.93 -14.65
N GLY A 110 8.99 5.18 -14.95
CA GLY A 110 8.79 6.33 -14.06
C GLY A 110 7.33 6.63 -13.75
N HIS A 111 6.40 6.22 -14.62
CA HIS A 111 4.97 6.33 -14.37
C HIS A 111 4.49 5.45 -13.20
N LEU A 112 5.16 4.32 -12.92
CA LEU A 112 4.76 3.36 -11.89
C LEU A 112 4.70 3.99 -10.50
N GLU A 113 5.64 4.88 -10.14
CA GLU A 113 5.65 5.56 -8.85
C GLU A 113 4.41 6.46 -8.70
N THR A 114 4.04 7.19 -9.77
CA THR A 114 2.87 8.09 -9.77
C THR A 114 1.56 7.32 -9.71
N GLU A 115 1.44 6.22 -10.46
CA GLU A 115 0.26 5.35 -10.43
C GLU A 115 0.10 4.68 -9.07
N TRP A 116 1.20 4.21 -8.50
CA TRP A 116 1.23 3.59 -7.18
C TRP A 116 0.85 4.57 -6.07
N GLU A 117 1.42 5.78 -6.07
CA GLU A 117 1.03 6.84 -5.13
C GLU A 117 -0.47 7.16 -5.27
N SER A 118 -0.97 7.22 -6.50
CA SER A 118 -2.39 7.45 -6.77
C SER A 118 -3.27 6.32 -6.22
N ALA A 119 -2.88 5.06 -6.41
CA ALA A 119 -3.59 3.91 -5.88
C ALA A 119 -3.59 3.89 -4.34
N GLN A 120 -2.44 4.16 -3.71
CA GLN A 120 -2.34 4.27 -2.24
C GLN A 120 -3.19 5.41 -1.69
N ARG A 121 -3.17 6.56 -2.36
CA ARG A 121 -4.04 7.70 -2.00
C ARG A 121 -5.49 7.27 -2.04
N LEU A 122 -5.94 6.65 -3.13
CA LEU A 122 -7.30 6.17 -3.26
C LEU A 122 -7.67 5.14 -2.19
N ALA A 123 -6.75 4.25 -1.80
CA ALA A 123 -6.96 3.23 -0.77
C ALA A 123 -7.02 3.80 0.67
N SER A 124 -6.37 4.94 0.93
CA SER A 124 -6.23 5.50 2.28
C SER A 124 -7.49 6.20 2.81
N PHE A 125 -8.47 6.51 1.97
CA PHE A 125 -9.68 7.22 2.42
C PHE A 125 -10.74 6.25 2.99
N PRO A 126 -11.45 6.65 4.07
CA PRO A 126 -12.52 5.85 4.65
C PRO A 126 -13.66 5.52 3.65
N GLY A 127 -14.19 4.29 3.71
CA GLY A 127 -15.41 3.89 2.99
C GLY A 127 -15.24 3.43 1.54
N ARG A 128 -14.03 3.08 1.10
CA ARG A 128 -13.69 2.87 -0.32
C ARG A 128 -13.55 1.42 -0.80
N LYS A 129 -14.13 0.46 -0.08
CA LYS A 129 -14.04 -0.97 -0.44
C LYS A 129 -14.58 -1.29 -1.85
N ASP A 130 -15.37 -0.39 -2.43
CA ASP A 130 -16.03 -0.59 -3.73
C ASP A 130 -15.45 0.26 -4.89
N ILE A 131 -14.33 0.96 -4.68
CA ILE A 131 -13.71 1.74 -5.77
C ILE A 131 -12.97 0.80 -6.72
N VAL A 132 -13.47 0.72 -7.96
CA VAL A 132 -12.85 -0.01 -9.06
C VAL A 132 -11.46 0.54 -9.36
N GLY A 133 -10.47 -0.34 -9.49
CA GLY A 133 -9.11 0.00 -9.90
C GLY A 133 -8.11 0.18 -8.75
N ILE A 134 -8.53 0.04 -7.49
CA ILE A 134 -7.58 -0.07 -6.37
C ILE A 134 -7.07 -1.53 -6.30
N PRO A 135 -5.75 -1.77 -6.32
CA PRO A 135 -5.21 -3.10 -6.10
C PRO A 135 -5.67 -3.70 -4.76
N ASP A 136 -6.15 -4.96 -4.74
CA ASP A 136 -6.75 -5.52 -3.51
C ASP A 136 -5.74 -5.57 -2.34
N GLU A 137 -4.44 -5.68 -2.64
CA GLU A 137 -3.37 -5.65 -1.64
C GLU A 137 -3.27 -4.32 -0.89
N LEU A 138 -3.85 -3.24 -1.43
CA LEU A 138 -3.99 -1.96 -0.75
C LEU A 138 -5.31 -1.85 0.02
N LEU A 139 -6.36 -2.56 -0.41
CA LEU A 139 -7.68 -2.55 0.25
C LEU A 139 -7.69 -3.39 1.53
N ASP A 140 -7.08 -4.57 1.49
CA ASP A 140 -6.91 -5.43 2.67
C ASP A 140 -5.56 -6.16 2.65
N PRO A 141 -4.46 -5.43 2.95
CA PRO A 141 -3.13 -6.04 3.03
C PRO A 141 -3.09 -7.18 4.05
N HIS A 142 -3.85 -7.07 5.15
CA HIS A 142 -3.82 -8.08 6.21
C HIS A 142 -4.44 -9.40 5.77
N TYR A 143 -5.56 -9.36 5.05
CA TYR A 143 -6.17 -10.55 4.45
C TYR A 143 -5.20 -11.32 3.55
N TRP A 144 -4.42 -10.61 2.72
CA TRP A 144 -3.45 -11.28 1.84
C TRP A 144 -2.34 -11.97 2.65
N ILE A 145 -1.81 -11.29 3.67
CA ILE A 145 -0.78 -11.82 4.58
C ILE A 145 -1.28 -13.08 5.30
N THR A 146 -2.48 -13.04 5.87
CA THR A 146 -3.03 -14.16 6.66
C THR A 146 -3.39 -15.34 5.77
N ARG A 147 -4.10 -15.09 4.66
CA ARG A 147 -4.49 -16.14 3.71
C ARG A 147 -3.28 -16.93 3.20
N ARG A 148 -2.19 -16.25 2.83
CA ARG A 148 -0.98 -16.92 2.32
C ARG A 148 -0.26 -17.76 3.37
N ARG A 149 -0.33 -17.38 4.65
CA ARG A 149 0.27 -18.14 5.74
C ARG A 149 -0.47 -19.47 6.01
N GLU A 150 -1.76 -19.50 5.69
CA GLU A 150 -2.65 -20.64 5.95
C GLU A 150 -2.67 -21.65 4.79
N GLU A 151 -2.03 -21.36 3.65
CA GLU A 151 -1.95 -22.29 2.53
C GLU A 151 -1.03 -23.48 2.83
N PRO A 152 -1.51 -24.73 2.74
CA PRO A 152 -0.77 -25.93 3.15
C PRO A 152 0.50 -26.21 2.32
N ASP A 153 0.54 -25.73 1.07
CA ASP A 153 1.70 -25.77 0.17
C ASP A 153 2.40 -24.40 0.04
N GLY A 154 2.21 -23.52 1.03
CA GLY A 154 2.79 -22.17 1.03
C GLY A 154 4.32 -22.20 1.00
N PRO A 155 4.98 -21.14 0.49
CA PRO A 155 6.43 -21.05 0.50
C PRO A 155 6.98 -21.22 1.93
N GLY A 156 8.15 -21.84 2.05
CA GLY A 156 8.86 -22.02 3.33
C GLY A 156 9.22 -20.69 4.03
N PRO A 157 10.00 -20.74 5.13
CA PRO A 157 10.30 -19.56 5.96
C PRO A 157 10.90 -18.39 5.15
N GLY A 158 10.53 -17.15 5.50
CA GLY A 158 10.94 -15.94 4.77
C GLY A 158 9.85 -15.33 3.89
N LEU A 159 8.58 -15.55 4.23
CA LEU A 159 7.45 -14.95 3.53
C LEU A 159 7.50 -13.43 3.65
N VAL A 160 6.99 -12.71 2.64
CA VAL A 160 6.91 -11.24 2.68
C VAL A 160 6.18 -10.75 3.93
N SER A 161 5.21 -11.51 4.42
CA SER A 161 4.50 -11.29 5.68
C SER A 161 5.41 -11.15 6.92
N ASP A 162 6.53 -11.88 6.97
CA ASP A 162 7.46 -11.86 8.11
C ASP A 162 8.27 -10.57 8.18
N ARG A 163 8.31 -9.79 7.09
CA ARG A 163 9.10 -8.55 6.97
C ARG A 163 8.25 -7.28 6.86
N MET A 164 6.92 -7.41 6.91
CA MET A 164 6.04 -6.25 6.83
C MET A 164 6.11 -5.41 8.10
N ARG A 165 6.30 -4.11 7.92
CA ARG A 165 6.39 -3.11 8.98
C ARG A 165 5.19 -2.18 8.89
N ARG A 166 4.61 -1.88 10.05
CA ARG A 166 3.63 -0.81 10.19
C ARG A 166 4.34 0.52 10.43
N MET A 167 3.68 1.62 10.06
CA MET A 167 4.17 2.96 10.34
C MET A 167 4.28 3.16 11.86
N ASP A 168 5.38 3.78 12.29
CA ASP A 168 5.46 4.29 13.66
C ASP A 168 4.49 5.46 13.87
N ALA A 169 4.27 5.86 15.12
CA ALA A 169 3.28 6.88 15.45
C ALA A 169 3.58 8.23 14.78
N PHE A 170 4.85 8.58 14.59
CA PHE A 170 5.27 9.84 13.98
C PHE A 170 5.02 9.83 12.46
N ALA A 171 5.46 8.77 11.78
CA ALA A 171 5.24 8.58 10.35
C ALA A 171 3.74 8.53 10.02
N GLU A 172 2.95 7.84 10.85
CA GLU A 172 1.51 7.79 10.66
C GLU A 172 0.86 9.16 10.88
N LEU A 173 1.29 9.93 11.88
CA LEU A 173 0.75 11.28 12.12
C LEU A 173 1.02 12.21 10.93
N ALA A 174 2.22 12.13 10.34
CA ALA A 174 2.55 12.84 9.11
C ALA A 174 1.69 12.38 7.93
N HIS A 175 1.37 11.08 7.83
CA HIS A 175 0.44 10.55 6.84
C HIS A 175 -0.98 11.10 7.04
N GLN A 176 -1.51 11.12 8.27
CA GLN A 176 -2.84 11.68 8.57
C GLN A 176 -2.93 13.18 8.23
N SER A 177 -1.88 13.95 8.54
CA SER A 177 -1.83 15.38 8.19
C SER A 177 -1.89 15.60 6.68
N ARG A 178 -1.12 14.81 5.90
CA ARG A 178 -1.16 14.86 4.42
C ARG A 178 -2.53 14.50 3.87
N LEU A 179 -3.16 13.44 4.40
CA LEU A 179 -4.50 13.01 3.98
C LEU A 179 -5.54 14.12 4.22
N ARG A 180 -5.47 14.80 5.37
CA ARG A 180 -6.35 15.93 5.68
C ARG A 180 -6.15 17.11 4.72
N ASP A 181 -4.90 17.49 4.47
CA ASP A 181 -4.59 18.64 3.62
C ASP A 181 -5.00 18.34 2.16
N GLN A 182 -4.81 17.10 1.73
CA GLN A 182 -5.31 16.60 0.44
C GLN A 182 -6.84 16.65 0.35
N LEU A 183 -7.57 16.19 1.38
CA LEU A 183 -9.03 16.26 1.39
C LEU A 183 -9.54 17.68 1.14
N ARG A 184 -8.87 18.67 1.74
CA ARG A 184 -9.19 20.10 1.59
C ARG A 184 -8.83 20.64 0.20
N ALA A 185 -7.77 20.12 -0.42
CA ALA A 185 -7.41 20.48 -1.79
C ALA A 185 -8.42 19.92 -2.80
N ASP A 186 -8.84 18.66 -2.63
CA ASP A 186 -9.78 17.97 -3.53
C ASP A 186 -11.23 18.43 -3.31
N ASN A 187 -11.58 18.83 -2.09
CA ASN A 187 -12.91 19.29 -1.73
C ASN A 187 -12.79 20.64 -1.03
N LEU A 188 -13.30 21.70 -1.68
CA LEU A 188 -13.30 23.07 -1.13
C LEU A 188 -13.85 23.12 0.31
N ALA A 189 -14.78 22.22 0.65
CA ALA A 189 -15.23 21.93 2.01
C ALA A 189 -15.42 20.42 2.21
N PRO A 190 -14.43 19.68 2.76
CA PRO A 190 -14.58 18.25 3.00
C PRO A 190 -15.70 17.99 4.00
N THR A 191 -16.47 16.92 3.80
CA THR A 191 -17.58 16.62 4.71
C THR A 191 -17.04 16.32 6.12
N PRO A 192 -17.74 16.77 7.18
CA PRO A 192 -17.34 16.46 8.55
C PRO A 192 -17.22 14.95 8.82
N ALA A 193 -18.00 14.12 8.12
CA ALA A 193 -17.94 12.66 8.19
C ALA A 193 -16.60 12.08 7.70
N LEU A 194 -15.96 12.70 6.70
CA LEU A 194 -14.64 12.28 6.21
C LEU A 194 -13.50 12.75 7.13
N LEU A 195 -13.66 13.91 7.77
CA LEU A 195 -12.62 14.49 8.62
C LEU A 195 -12.59 13.91 10.04
N ALA A 196 -13.75 13.51 10.59
CA ALA A 196 -13.82 13.00 11.96
C ALA A 196 -12.87 11.82 12.22
N PRO A 197 -12.85 10.75 11.39
CA PRO A 197 -11.95 9.61 11.61
C PRO A 197 -10.46 10.00 11.57
N ILE A 198 -10.08 10.98 10.75
CA ILE A 198 -8.70 11.45 10.66
C ILE A 198 -8.31 12.15 11.97
N TYR A 199 -9.12 13.07 12.47
CA TYR A 199 -8.83 13.77 13.73
C TYR A 199 -8.81 12.82 14.94
N GLU A 200 -9.67 11.79 14.93
CA GLU A 200 -9.66 10.75 15.96
C GLU A 200 -8.35 9.98 15.94
N ARG A 201 -7.87 9.61 14.76
CA ARG A 201 -6.59 8.93 14.61
C ARG A 201 -5.42 9.83 15.00
N GLU A 202 -5.43 11.10 14.59
CA GLU A 202 -4.42 12.08 15.02
C GLU A 202 -4.36 12.22 16.55
N ALA A 203 -5.51 12.21 17.23
CA ALA A 203 -5.56 12.26 18.69
C ALA A 203 -4.90 11.04 19.34
N LEU A 204 -5.24 9.83 18.87
CA LEU A 204 -4.65 8.57 19.37
C LEU A 204 -3.13 8.53 19.16
N LEU A 205 -2.66 8.97 18.00
CA LEU A 205 -1.23 9.03 17.70
C LEU A 205 -0.52 10.06 18.57
N ALA A 206 -1.10 11.24 18.74
CA ALA A 206 -0.54 12.28 19.59
C ALA A 206 -0.50 11.89 21.08
N ASP A 207 -1.48 11.11 21.57
CA ASP A 207 -1.44 10.51 22.91
C ASP A 207 -0.27 9.54 23.06
N ALA A 208 -0.10 8.61 22.10
CA ALA A 208 1.02 7.67 22.12
C ALA A 208 2.38 8.39 22.11
N MET A 209 2.49 9.50 21.38
CA MET A 209 3.68 10.36 21.38
C MET A 209 3.91 11.03 22.73
N ALA A 210 2.86 11.54 23.37
CA ALA A 210 2.95 12.15 24.70
C ALA A 210 3.35 11.12 25.77
N ASP A 211 2.79 9.91 25.70
CA ASP A 211 3.10 8.82 26.63
C ASP A 211 4.54 8.31 26.49
N ALA A 212 5.13 8.42 25.30
CA ALA A 212 6.55 8.16 25.06
C ALA A 212 7.50 9.31 25.50
N GLY A 213 6.95 10.35 26.14
CA GLY A 213 7.73 11.47 26.67
C GLY A 213 7.83 12.69 25.74
N HIS A 214 7.14 12.70 24.60
CA HIS A 214 7.07 13.88 23.74
C HIS A 214 5.94 14.82 24.18
N GLU A 215 6.19 15.53 25.29
CA GLU A 215 5.21 16.38 25.99
C GLU A 215 4.45 17.40 25.11
N ASN A 216 5.10 17.91 24.06
CA ASN A 216 4.50 18.87 23.12
C ASN A 216 3.28 18.29 22.38
N TYR A 217 3.11 16.97 22.34
CA TYR A 217 1.98 16.31 21.68
C TYR A 217 0.70 16.28 22.51
N ARG A 218 0.73 16.59 23.82
CA ARG A 218 -0.49 16.65 24.65
C ARG A 218 -1.48 17.70 24.15
N ASP A 219 -0.97 18.88 23.79
CA ASP A 219 -1.79 19.96 23.23
C ASP A 219 -2.33 19.58 21.84
N LEU A 220 -1.53 18.89 21.02
CA LEU A 220 -2.00 18.36 19.73
C LEU A 220 -3.14 17.36 19.92
N ALA A 221 -3.00 16.42 20.86
CA ALA A 221 -4.03 15.43 21.16
C ALA A 221 -5.33 16.09 21.61
N ALA A 222 -5.25 17.08 22.52
CA ALA A 222 -6.42 17.84 22.96
C ALA A 222 -7.11 18.56 21.78
N LYS A 223 -6.35 19.25 20.93
CA LYS A 223 -6.87 19.93 19.74
C LYS A 223 -7.52 18.96 18.75
N ALA A 224 -6.89 17.81 18.51
CA ALA A 224 -7.41 16.77 17.62
C ALA A 224 -8.74 16.19 18.13
N ARG A 225 -8.85 15.90 19.44
CA ARG A 225 -10.12 15.44 20.04
C ARG A 225 -11.24 16.48 19.91
N THR A 226 -10.95 17.75 20.16
CA THR A 226 -11.95 18.82 19.99
C THR A 226 -12.43 18.90 18.55
N ARG A 227 -11.52 18.83 17.57
CA ARG A 227 -11.88 18.83 16.14
C ARG A 227 -12.70 17.60 15.73
N ALA A 228 -12.35 16.43 16.26
CA ALA A 228 -13.12 15.20 16.06
C ALA A 228 -14.54 15.34 16.60
N ALA A 229 -14.71 15.84 17.83
CA ALA A 229 -16.01 16.07 18.44
C ALA A 229 -16.86 17.07 17.64
N ASP A 230 -16.26 18.19 17.22
CA ASP A 230 -16.92 19.19 16.37
C ASP A 230 -17.35 18.61 15.02
N ALA A 231 -16.49 17.80 14.38
CA ALA A 231 -16.79 17.16 13.10
C ALA A 231 -17.97 16.18 13.23
N ARG A 232 -17.98 15.31 14.26
CA ARG A 232 -19.10 14.40 14.53
C ARG A 232 -20.41 15.15 14.79
N ALA A 233 -20.39 16.19 15.63
CA ALA A 233 -21.57 16.98 15.94
C ALA A 233 -22.17 17.65 14.69
N ARG A 234 -21.33 18.08 13.75
CA ARG A 234 -21.78 18.61 12.46
C ARG A 234 -22.40 17.51 11.59
N THR A 235 -21.78 16.33 11.49
CA THR A 235 -22.33 15.18 10.76
C THR A 235 -23.73 14.80 11.24
N THR A 236 -23.94 14.73 12.56
CA THR A 236 -25.25 14.40 13.13
C THR A 236 -26.32 15.44 12.82
N ARG A 237 -25.94 16.72 12.70
CA ARG A 237 -26.87 17.80 12.33
C ARG A 237 -27.25 17.72 10.86
N THR A 238 -26.28 17.48 9.97
CA THR A 238 -26.53 17.38 8.53
C THR A 238 -27.41 16.18 8.18
N GLY A 239 -27.26 15.05 8.89
CA GLY A 239 -28.12 13.87 8.70
C GLY A 239 -29.56 14.05 9.17
N LYS A 240 -29.78 14.90 10.19
CA LYS A 240 -31.13 15.22 10.70
C LYS A 240 -31.89 16.13 9.73
N ASP A 241 -31.21 17.16 9.19
CA ASP A 241 -31.82 18.10 8.25
C ASP A 241 -32.20 17.43 6.92
N SER A 242 -31.53 16.33 6.53
CA SER A 242 -31.87 15.53 5.33
C SER A 242 -33.00 14.52 5.51
N HIS A 243 -33.50 14.30 6.74
CA HIS A 243 -34.64 13.41 7.00
C HIS A 243 -35.96 14.17 7.23
N ASP A 244 -35.88 15.48 7.47
CA ASP A 244 -37.04 16.36 7.66
C ASP A 244 -37.44 17.13 6.37
N ALA A 245 -36.85 16.78 5.21
CA ALA A 245 -37.14 17.34 3.88
C ALA A 245 -37.65 16.26 2.91
#